data_AF-A0A671TVR6-F1
#
_entry.id   AF-A0A671TVR6-F1
#
_cell.length_a   1.000
_cell.length_b   1.000
_cell.length_c   1.000
_cell.angle_alpha   90.00
_cell.angle_beta   90.00
_cell.angle_gamma   90.00
#
_symmetry.space_group_name_H-M   'P 1'
#
loop_
_entity.id
_entity.type
_entity.pdbx_description
1 polymer ?
#
loop_
_entity_poly.entity_id
_entity_poly.type
_entity_poly.pdbx_seq_one_letter_code
_entity_poly.pdbx_strand_id
1 'polypeptide(L)'
;MTIASVVLDFNHIERCKDSLYMGTPPRGIIETGLKKICQRYADKPRFVTLYDSRKRIPVYSAYTFKKTEGDRRVDYPWMYEPQLAEIDGNGNMLPFPTGYLHMKFEDSQAVLDDYSDVVLYERGHLNPDQHQSTPHDRAATYTLTNVVPQIREFNIGPWREYEERIRVRLNNFCRGVAFIVTGVTTRGNMIRRNNQDRVAIPEDLWSAYCCTDYDRNAPHDVRIRFPSHAAMAKNAKEGNSVHEMPVQELEILLKNSMDVDQNLQIFYDNCISPSPLPMYLQHTI
;
A
#
# COMPACT_ATOMS: atom_id res chain seq x y z
N MET A 1 23.19 -16.01 -1.89
CA MET A 1 22.94 -14.89 -2.81
C MET A 1 21.43 -14.74 -2.94
N THR A 2 20.86 -13.77 -2.24
CA THR A 2 19.43 -13.44 -2.35
C THR A 2 19.22 -12.65 -3.64
N ILE A 3 18.50 -13.25 -4.59
CA ILE A 3 18.16 -12.67 -5.88
C ILE A 3 17.32 -11.39 -5.66
N ALA A 4 17.53 -10.37 -6.50
CA ALA A 4 16.81 -9.10 -6.47
C ALA A 4 15.28 -9.28 -6.30
N SER A 5 14.68 -8.48 -5.42
CA SER A 5 13.24 -8.57 -5.07
C SER A 5 12.33 -7.67 -5.92
N VAL A 6 12.89 -6.96 -6.90
CA VAL A 6 12.10 -6.37 -7.98
C VAL A 6 11.73 -7.48 -8.94
N VAL A 7 10.45 -7.77 -9.03
CA VAL A 7 9.93 -8.93 -9.75
C VAL A 7 9.28 -8.52 -11.06
N LEU A 8 9.34 -9.40 -12.05
CA LEU A 8 8.49 -9.27 -13.23
C LEU A 8 7.02 -9.53 -12.87
N ASP A 9 6.78 -10.43 -11.92
CA ASP A 9 5.46 -10.81 -11.42
C ASP A 9 5.56 -11.20 -9.93
N PHE A 10 4.60 -10.75 -9.10
CA PHE A 10 4.53 -11.13 -7.68
C PHE A 10 4.32 -12.62 -7.46
N ASN A 11 3.85 -13.36 -8.47
CA ASN A 11 3.69 -14.80 -8.44
C ASN A 11 5.02 -15.57 -8.58
N HIS A 12 6.09 -14.93 -9.04
CA HIS A 12 7.35 -15.61 -9.35
C HIS A 12 8.31 -15.72 -8.15
N ILE A 13 8.08 -14.99 -7.07
CA ILE A 13 8.84 -15.16 -5.82
C ILE A 13 7.96 -15.81 -4.76
N GLU A 14 8.53 -16.83 -4.11
CA GLU A 14 7.90 -17.56 -3.02
C GLU A 14 7.35 -16.59 -1.96
N ARG A 15 6.05 -16.73 -1.64
CA ARG A 15 5.34 -16.02 -0.57
C ARG A 15 5.11 -14.51 -0.73
N CYS A 16 5.65 -13.83 -1.75
CA CYS A 16 5.33 -12.41 -1.99
C CYS A 16 3.83 -12.22 -2.26
N LYS A 17 3.23 -13.16 -2.99
CA LYS A 17 1.79 -13.22 -3.27
C LYS A 17 0.92 -13.44 -2.02
N ASP A 18 1.47 -13.85 -0.88
CA ASP A 18 0.71 -14.05 0.37
C ASP A 18 0.09 -12.72 0.87
N SER A 19 0.59 -11.59 0.37
CA SER A 19 0.08 -10.24 0.65
C SER A 19 -1.11 -9.83 -0.21
N LEU A 20 -1.49 -10.68 -1.17
CA LEU A 20 -2.50 -10.40 -2.18
C LEU A 20 -3.66 -11.38 -2.05
N TYR A 21 -4.90 -10.89 -2.16
CA TYR A 21 -6.07 -11.77 -2.17
C TYR A 21 -5.98 -12.74 -3.36
N MET A 22 -6.08 -14.04 -3.09
CA MET A 22 -5.88 -15.11 -4.08
C MET A 22 -4.54 -15.03 -4.84
N GLY A 23 -3.52 -14.40 -4.24
CA GLY A 23 -2.22 -14.19 -4.87
C GLY A 23 -2.24 -13.25 -6.09
N THR A 24 -3.33 -12.52 -6.31
CA THR A 24 -3.53 -11.72 -7.52
C THR A 24 -3.39 -10.23 -7.22
N PRO A 25 -2.49 -9.49 -7.92
CA PRO A 25 -2.39 -8.04 -7.75
C PRO A 25 -3.57 -7.30 -8.40
N PRO A 26 -3.80 -6.03 -8.01
CA PRO A 26 -4.69 -5.13 -8.74
C PRO A 26 -4.42 -5.17 -10.25
N ARG A 27 -5.47 -5.35 -11.04
CA ARG A 27 -5.43 -5.42 -12.51
C ARG A 27 -5.79 -4.05 -13.10
N GLY A 28 -5.37 -3.80 -14.34
CA GLY A 28 -5.71 -2.57 -15.08
C GLY A 28 -4.79 -1.37 -14.84
N ILE A 29 -3.70 -1.51 -14.07
CA ILE A 29 -2.68 -0.46 -13.96
C ILE A 29 -1.62 -0.73 -15.04
N ILE A 30 -1.63 0.08 -16.11
CA ILE A 30 -0.89 -0.21 -17.37
C ILE A 30 0.42 0.59 -17.49
N GLU A 31 0.72 1.51 -16.56
CA GLU A 31 1.83 2.44 -16.73
C GLU A 31 3.18 1.70 -16.91
N THR A 32 3.84 1.97 -18.03
CA THR A 32 5.12 1.34 -18.38
C THR A 32 6.23 1.84 -17.46
N GLY A 33 7.07 0.94 -16.97
CA GLY A 33 8.25 1.29 -16.17
C GLY A 33 8.02 1.24 -14.65
N LEU A 34 6.80 0.93 -14.20
CA LEU A 34 6.53 0.65 -12.79
C LEU A 34 7.31 -0.59 -12.32
N LYS A 35 7.79 -0.54 -11.08
CA LYS A 35 8.56 -1.61 -10.43
C LYS A 35 7.67 -2.35 -9.44
N LYS A 36 7.55 -3.66 -9.61
CA LYS A 36 6.86 -4.54 -8.65
C LYS A 36 7.90 -4.96 -7.60
N ILE A 37 7.77 -4.45 -6.38
CA ILE A 37 8.72 -4.70 -5.30
C ILE A 37 8.09 -5.71 -4.34
N CYS A 38 8.72 -6.86 -4.19
CA CYS A 38 8.45 -7.71 -3.03
C CYS A 38 9.25 -7.18 -1.85
N GLN A 39 8.57 -6.58 -0.89
CA GLN A 39 9.20 -5.91 0.24
C GLN A 39 9.69 -6.97 1.22
N ARG A 40 11.01 -7.14 1.34
CA ARG A 40 11.62 -8.14 2.23
C ARG A 40 12.38 -7.45 3.35
N TYR A 41 12.20 -7.98 4.56
CA TYR A 41 12.95 -7.55 5.73
C TYR A 41 13.33 -8.76 6.58
N ALA A 42 14.62 -8.85 6.92
CA ALA A 42 15.22 -10.02 7.56
C ALA A 42 14.93 -11.32 6.78
N ASP A 43 15.18 -11.28 5.47
CA ASP A 43 15.01 -12.34 4.48
C ASP A 43 13.58 -12.88 4.30
N LYS A 44 12.59 -12.27 4.94
CA LYS A 44 11.18 -12.66 4.83
C LYS A 44 10.40 -11.64 4.01
N PRO A 45 9.58 -12.09 3.04
CA PRO A 45 8.56 -11.26 2.41
C PRO A 45 7.59 -10.71 3.47
N ARG A 46 7.25 -9.42 3.37
CA ARG A 46 6.40 -8.71 4.33
C ARG A 46 5.13 -8.16 3.69
N PHE A 47 5.28 -7.48 2.56
CA PHE A 47 4.19 -6.92 1.76
C PHE A 47 4.67 -6.70 0.32
N VAL A 48 3.80 -6.19 -0.55
CA VAL A 48 4.18 -5.84 -1.91
C VAL A 48 3.87 -4.38 -2.19
N THR A 49 4.67 -3.78 -3.07
CA THR A 49 4.49 -2.41 -3.52
C THR A 49 4.63 -2.35 -5.04
N LEU A 50 3.70 -1.66 -5.70
CA LEU A 50 3.90 -1.21 -7.07
C LEU A 50 4.43 0.22 -7.03
N TYR A 51 5.65 0.43 -7.53
CA TYR A 51 6.42 1.66 -7.34
C TYR A 51 6.70 2.37 -8.66
N ASP A 52 6.53 3.69 -8.69
CA ASP A 52 6.91 4.53 -9.82
C ASP A 52 8.25 5.19 -9.52
N SER A 53 9.34 4.66 -10.10
CA SER A 53 10.69 5.25 -9.93
C SER A 53 10.83 6.65 -10.54
N ARG A 54 9.99 7.03 -11.52
CA ARG A 54 10.05 8.37 -12.13
C ARG A 54 9.43 9.41 -11.20
N LYS A 55 8.32 9.05 -10.55
CA LYS A 55 7.63 9.88 -9.55
C LYS A 55 8.18 9.71 -8.13
N ARG A 56 9.04 8.71 -7.92
CA ARG A 56 9.66 8.32 -6.65
C ARG A 56 8.65 8.04 -5.52
N ILE A 57 7.47 7.51 -5.87
CA ILE A 57 6.42 7.14 -4.92
C ILE A 57 5.79 5.78 -5.25
N PRO A 58 5.24 5.06 -4.26
CA PRO A 58 4.36 3.93 -4.52
C PRO A 58 3.07 4.38 -5.21
N VAL A 59 2.65 3.62 -6.22
CA VAL A 59 1.30 3.68 -6.79
C VAL A 59 0.32 3.02 -5.82
N TYR A 60 0.71 1.86 -5.27
CA TYR A 60 0.02 1.22 -4.15
C TYR A 60 0.96 0.32 -3.35
N SER A 61 0.60 0.07 -2.09
CA SER A 61 1.09 -1.05 -1.27
C SER A 61 -0.05 -2.00 -0.94
N ALA A 62 0.20 -3.30 -1.02
CA ALA A 62 -0.77 -4.36 -0.66
C ALA A 62 -0.18 -5.29 0.40
N TYR A 63 -0.97 -5.56 1.45
CA TYR A 63 -0.52 -6.27 2.65
C TYR A 63 -1.66 -7.03 3.33
N THR A 64 -1.31 -8.01 4.17
CA THR A 64 -2.28 -8.62 5.09
C THR A 64 -2.35 -7.83 6.39
N PHE A 65 -3.55 -7.52 6.85
CA PHE A 65 -3.76 -6.94 8.18
C PHE A 65 -3.40 -7.93 9.28
N LYS A 66 -2.65 -7.48 10.29
CA LYS A 66 -2.30 -8.28 11.48
C LYS A 66 -3.13 -7.77 12.66
N LYS A 67 -3.90 -8.65 13.29
CA LYS A 67 -4.65 -8.29 14.50
C LYS A 67 -3.71 -7.70 15.55
N THR A 68 -3.99 -6.49 16.01
CA THR A 68 -3.04 -5.64 16.75
C THR A 68 -3.77 -4.63 17.63
N GLU A 69 -3.19 -4.29 18.78
CA GLU A 69 -3.74 -3.31 19.72
C GLU A 69 -3.59 -1.84 19.26
N GLY A 70 -2.93 -1.62 18.12
CA GLY A 70 -2.71 -0.28 17.56
C GLY A 70 -1.45 0.41 18.07
N ASP A 71 -0.60 -0.30 18.82
CA ASP A 71 0.69 0.22 19.24
C ASP A 71 1.53 0.63 18.03
N ARG A 72 2.08 1.84 18.08
CA ARG A 72 3.05 2.36 17.10
C ARG A 72 4.45 2.36 17.70
N ARG A 73 5.46 2.08 16.88
CA ARG A 73 6.87 2.16 17.27
C ARG A 73 7.62 3.10 16.34
N VAL A 74 8.02 4.25 16.86
CA VAL A 74 8.67 5.31 16.07
C VAL A 74 10.19 5.10 15.93
N ASP A 75 10.76 4.13 16.66
CA ASP A 75 12.22 3.99 16.81
C ASP A 75 12.90 3.17 15.72
N TYR A 76 12.20 2.83 14.63
CA TYR A 76 12.81 2.12 13.51
C TYR A 76 13.54 3.07 12.56
N PRO A 77 14.75 2.70 12.08
CA PRO A 77 15.44 3.48 11.07
C PRO A 77 14.67 3.44 9.76
N TRP A 78 14.70 4.55 9.03
CA TRP A 78 14.20 4.59 7.66
C TRP A 78 15.09 3.78 6.73
N MET A 79 14.45 3.07 5.80
CA MET A 79 15.09 2.12 4.90
C MET A 79 14.88 2.47 3.43
N TYR A 80 15.75 1.94 2.60
CA TYR A 80 15.70 2.00 1.14
C TYR A 80 15.73 0.60 0.54
N GLU A 81 15.43 0.51 -0.76
CA GLU A 81 15.45 -0.73 -1.55
C GLU A 81 16.72 -0.75 -2.43
N PRO A 82 17.79 -1.49 -2.05
CA PRO A 82 19.03 -1.52 -2.83
C PRO A 82 18.83 -2.00 -4.28
N GLN A 83 17.93 -2.96 -4.47
CA GLN A 83 17.56 -3.55 -5.75
C GLN A 83 16.88 -2.58 -6.75
N LEU A 84 16.52 -1.36 -6.32
CA LEU A 84 16.05 -0.31 -7.22
C LEU A 84 17.22 0.47 -7.86
N ALA A 85 18.35 0.58 -7.17
CA ALA A 85 19.51 1.36 -7.63
C ALA A 85 20.59 0.48 -8.28
N GLU A 86 20.67 -0.79 -7.89
CA GLU A 86 21.70 -1.72 -8.34
C GLU A 86 21.06 -3.03 -8.81
N ILE A 87 21.48 -3.51 -9.99
CA ILE A 87 20.96 -4.75 -10.61
C ILE A 87 21.18 -5.96 -9.69
N ASP A 88 22.35 -6.02 -9.05
CA ASP A 88 22.74 -7.06 -8.09
C ASP A 88 22.51 -6.63 -6.63
N GLY A 89 21.69 -5.59 -6.42
CA GLY A 89 21.36 -5.06 -5.11
C GLY A 89 20.67 -6.10 -4.23
N ASN A 90 20.91 -6.01 -2.91
CA ASN A 90 20.29 -6.92 -1.94
C ASN A 90 18.75 -6.86 -2.05
N GLY A 91 18.11 -8.03 -2.07
CA GLY A 91 16.67 -8.13 -2.11
C GLY A 91 15.96 -7.74 -0.80
N ASN A 92 16.70 -7.47 0.29
CA ASN A 92 16.14 -6.92 1.52
C ASN A 92 16.27 -5.40 1.54
N MET A 93 15.26 -4.74 2.12
CA MET A 93 15.36 -3.35 2.51
C MET A 93 16.44 -3.16 3.56
N LEU A 94 17.20 -2.08 3.46
CA LEU A 94 18.33 -1.76 4.34
C LEU A 94 18.20 -0.35 4.91
N PRO A 95 18.66 -0.10 6.16
CA PRO A 95 18.68 1.25 6.72
C PRO A 95 19.56 2.17 5.88
N PHE A 96 19.15 3.42 5.73
CA PHE A 96 19.99 4.43 5.08
C PHE A 96 21.34 4.53 5.82
N PRO A 97 22.48 4.48 5.11
CA PRO A 97 23.79 4.61 5.73
C PRO A 97 23.97 6.01 6.30
N THR A 98 24.64 6.11 7.45
CA THR A 98 25.08 7.38 8.04
C THR A 98 26.34 7.85 7.31
N GLY A 99 26.18 8.47 6.14
CA GLY A 99 27.30 8.95 5.33
C GLY A 99 26.90 9.30 3.90
N TYR A 100 27.88 9.32 2.99
CA TYR A 100 27.65 9.65 1.59
C TYR A 100 26.77 8.60 0.92
N LEU A 101 25.56 8.99 0.53
CA LEU A 101 24.67 8.17 -0.29
C LEU A 101 25.20 8.19 -1.72
N HIS A 102 25.46 7.03 -2.31
CA HIS A 102 25.86 6.96 -3.71
C HIS A 102 24.76 7.56 -4.60
N MET A 103 25.09 8.47 -5.52
CA MET A 103 24.11 9.24 -6.32
C MET A 103 23.05 8.38 -7.04
N LYS A 104 23.36 7.11 -7.33
CA LYS A 104 22.44 6.14 -7.97
C LYS A 104 21.14 5.91 -7.18
N PHE A 105 21.14 6.06 -5.86
CA PHE A 105 19.92 5.90 -5.07
C PHE A 105 18.92 7.02 -5.35
N GLU A 106 19.40 8.25 -5.49
CA GLU A 106 18.56 9.43 -5.71
C GLU A 106 17.83 9.41 -7.06
N ASP A 107 18.37 8.69 -8.04
CA ASP A 107 17.77 8.55 -9.36
C ASP A 107 16.64 7.51 -9.39
N SER A 108 16.69 6.52 -8.51
CA SER A 108 15.81 5.34 -8.55
C SER A 108 14.65 5.38 -7.56
N GLN A 109 14.81 6.09 -6.45
CA GLN A 109 13.85 6.16 -5.35
C GLN A 109 14.00 7.46 -4.55
N ALA A 110 13.03 7.72 -3.67
CA ALA A 110 13.10 8.83 -2.73
C ALA A 110 14.17 8.60 -1.66
N VAL A 111 14.81 9.68 -1.21
CA VAL A 111 15.77 9.67 -0.10
C VAL A 111 15.32 10.58 1.03
N LEU A 112 15.94 10.45 2.21
CA LEU A 112 15.54 11.24 3.39
C LEU A 112 15.63 12.75 3.17
N ASP A 113 16.65 13.19 2.43
CA ASP A 113 16.87 14.58 2.06
C ASP A 113 15.78 15.13 1.11
N ASP A 114 14.97 14.28 0.47
CA ASP A 114 13.80 14.75 -0.30
C ASP A 114 12.68 15.27 0.63
N TYR A 115 12.72 14.91 1.92
CA TYR A 115 11.72 15.28 2.92
C TYR A 115 12.23 16.26 4.00
N SER A 116 13.51 16.64 3.99
CA SER A 116 14.12 17.43 5.06
C SER A 116 13.62 18.88 5.11
N ASP A 117 13.42 19.51 3.96
CA ASP A 117 13.12 20.96 3.86
C ASP A 117 11.64 21.26 3.55
N VAL A 118 10.76 20.27 3.70
CA VAL A 118 9.34 20.37 3.36
C VAL A 118 8.43 20.21 4.59
N VAL A 119 8.37 21.24 5.42
CA VAL A 119 7.65 21.24 6.71
C VAL A 119 6.14 20.94 6.59
N LEU A 120 5.55 21.14 5.40
CA LEU A 120 4.12 20.87 5.14
C LEU A 120 3.79 19.37 5.08
N TYR A 121 4.76 18.53 4.71
CA TYR A 121 4.52 17.12 4.41
C TYR A 121 5.11 16.20 5.47
N GLU A 122 4.30 15.21 5.86
CA GLU A 122 4.73 14.05 6.63
C GLU A 122 5.02 12.87 5.68
N ARG A 123 5.86 11.96 6.17
CA ARG A 123 6.12 10.66 5.52
C ARG A 123 4.96 9.72 5.82
N GLY A 124 3.90 9.83 5.03
CA GLY A 124 2.67 9.06 5.19
C GLY A 124 2.80 7.64 4.62
N HIS A 125 2.56 6.65 5.47
CA HIS A 125 2.66 5.23 5.10
C HIS A 125 1.43 4.78 4.29
N LEU A 126 1.62 3.91 3.29
CA LEU A 126 0.52 3.20 2.62
C LEU A 126 0.17 1.88 3.33
N ASN A 127 1.18 1.13 3.77
CA ASN A 127 1.07 0.06 4.77
C ASN A 127 1.47 0.65 6.14
N PRO A 128 0.52 0.98 7.02
CA PRO A 128 0.84 1.63 8.29
C PRO A 128 1.32 0.64 9.36
N ASP A 129 2.28 1.08 10.16
CA ASP A 129 2.83 0.35 11.32
C ASP A 129 1.72 -0.21 12.24
N GLN A 130 0.68 0.58 12.48
CA GLN A 130 -0.42 0.19 13.37
C GLN A 130 -1.28 -0.98 12.86
N HIS A 131 -1.13 -1.41 11.60
CA HIS A 131 -1.79 -2.61 11.04
C HIS A 131 -0.90 -3.85 11.13
N GLN A 132 0.32 -3.71 11.64
CA GLN A 132 1.32 -4.76 11.78
C GLN A 132 1.52 -5.13 13.26
N SER A 133 1.78 -6.40 13.54
CA SER A 133 1.82 -6.92 14.93
C SER A 133 3.24 -7.20 15.44
N THR A 134 4.09 -7.85 14.65
CA THR A 134 5.44 -8.21 15.10
C THR A 134 6.43 -7.06 14.91
N PRO A 135 7.50 -6.94 15.72
CA PRO A 135 8.52 -5.91 15.55
C PRO A 135 9.11 -5.86 14.14
N HIS A 136 9.32 -7.02 13.51
CA HIS A 136 9.86 -7.07 12.14
C HIS A 136 8.84 -6.68 11.07
N ASP A 137 7.55 -7.00 11.24
CA ASP A 137 6.51 -6.56 10.29
C ASP A 137 6.31 -5.05 10.37
N ARG A 138 6.37 -4.50 11.59
CA ARG A 138 6.35 -3.07 11.87
C ARG A 138 7.56 -2.35 11.28
N ALA A 139 8.77 -2.86 11.56
CA ALA A 139 10.00 -2.29 10.99
C ALA A 139 9.94 -2.22 9.46
N ALA A 140 9.40 -3.26 8.81
CA ALA A 140 9.30 -3.30 7.35
C ALA A 140 8.44 -2.18 6.74
N THR A 141 7.54 -1.53 7.50
CA THR A 141 6.75 -0.41 6.97
C THR A 141 7.60 0.85 6.76
N TYR A 142 8.75 0.98 7.43
CA TYR A 142 9.65 2.14 7.42
C TYR A 142 10.60 2.18 6.22
N THR A 143 10.18 1.67 5.06
CA THR A 143 10.87 1.87 3.78
C THR A 143 10.26 3.05 3.03
N LEU A 144 11.08 3.93 2.43
CA LEU A 144 10.54 5.08 1.67
C LEU A 144 9.77 4.67 0.42
N THR A 145 9.92 3.44 -0.05
CA THR A 145 9.08 2.89 -1.12
C THR A 145 7.65 2.57 -0.68
N ASN A 146 7.35 2.62 0.62
CA ASN A 146 6.00 2.49 1.20
C ASN A 146 5.40 3.84 1.63
N VAL A 147 6.05 4.95 1.29
CA VAL A 147 5.72 6.28 1.80
C VAL A 147 5.37 7.24 0.67
N VAL A 148 4.41 8.12 0.94
CA VAL A 148 4.08 9.27 0.09
C VAL A 148 4.07 10.56 0.91
N PRO A 149 4.34 11.73 0.31
CA PRO A 149 4.13 13.01 0.97
C PRO A 149 2.65 13.22 1.31
N GLN A 150 2.30 13.22 2.60
CA GLN A 150 0.96 13.56 3.06
C GLN A 150 0.97 14.91 3.76
N ILE A 151 -0.02 15.76 3.51
CA ILE A 151 -0.18 17.00 4.26
C ILE A 151 -0.35 16.67 5.74
N ARG A 152 0.40 17.37 6.58
CA ARG A 152 0.49 17.07 8.02
C ARG A 152 -0.88 16.96 8.69
N GLU A 153 -1.76 17.93 8.49
CA GLU A 153 -3.11 17.93 9.07
C GLU A 153 -3.97 16.75 8.61
N PHE A 154 -3.80 16.30 7.36
CA PHE A 154 -4.47 15.13 6.84
C PHE A 154 -3.91 13.83 7.45
N ASN A 155 -2.58 13.68 7.48
CA ASN A 155 -1.88 12.50 8.00
C ASN A 155 -2.16 12.27 9.50
N ILE A 156 -2.12 13.31 10.34
CA ILE A 156 -2.34 13.18 11.78
C ILE A 156 -3.83 13.27 12.18
N GLY A 157 -4.70 13.66 11.26
CA GLY A 157 -6.12 13.86 11.49
C GLY A 157 -6.97 12.81 10.77
N PRO A 158 -7.75 13.18 9.74
CA PRO A 158 -8.74 12.30 9.12
C PRO A 158 -8.19 10.95 8.63
N TRP A 159 -6.98 10.92 8.05
CA TRP A 159 -6.42 9.66 7.55
C TRP A 159 -6.06 8.71 8.69
N ARG A 160 -5.40 9.22 9.74
CA ARG A 160 -5.09 8.45 10.96
C ARG A 160 -6.34 7.86 11.60
N GLU A 161 -7.40 8.66 11.72
CA GLU A 161 -8.67 8.21 12.28
C GLU A 161 -9.32 7.11 11.44
N TYR A 162 -9.18 7.19 10.11
CA TYR A 162 -9.66 6.14 9.21
C TYR A 162 -8.85 4.85 9.35
N GLU A 163 -7.52 4.91 9.42
CA GLU A 163 -6.70 3.73 9.63
C GLU A 163 -7.08 3.02 10.95
N GLU A 164 -7.27 3.78 12.03
CA GLU A 164 -7.73 3.25 13.32
C GLU A 164 -9.12 2.61 13.22
N ARG A 165 -10.04 3.24 12.48
CA ARG A 165 -11.38 2.70 12.23
C ARG A 165 -11.33 1.35 11.51
N ILE A 166 -10.45 1.20 10.52
CA ILE A 166 -10.23 -0.06 9.81
C ILE A 166 -9.62 -1.10 10.74
N ARG A 167 -8.62 -0.73 11.56
CA ARG A 167 -8.02 -1.62 12.56
C ARG A 167 -9.07 -2.20 13.50
N VAL A 168 -9.89 -1.36 14.12
CA VAL A 168 -10.96 -1.80 15.04
C VAL A 168 -11.98 -2.68 14.32
N ARG A 169 -12.42 -2.29 13.13
CA ARG A 169 -13.41 -3.06 12.34
C ARG A 169 -12.89 -4.45 12.00
N LEU A 170 -11.67 -4.55 11.48
CA LEU A 170 -11.09 -5.82 11.06
C LEU A 170 -10.71 -6.69 12.26
N ASN A 171 -10.22 -6.11 13.36
CA ASN A 171 -9.97 -6.86 14.61
C ASN A 171 -11.23 -7.57 15.11
N ASN A 172 -12.33 -6.83 15.16
CA ASN A 172 -13.57 -7.30 15.80
C ASN A 172 -14.39 -8.21 14.90
N PHE A 173 -14.40 -7.96 13.59
CA PHE A 173 -15.38 -8.60 12.69
C PHE A 173 -14.76 -9.42 11.57
N CYS A 174 -13.46 -9.30 11.26
CA CYS A 174 -12.79 -10.21 10.33
C CYS A 174 -12.29 -11.45 11.08
N ARG A 175 -12.77 -12.63 10.68
CA ARG A 175 -12.42 -13.92 11.28
C ARG A 175 -11.25 -14.59 10.55
N GLY A 176 -11.18 -14.41 9.24
CA GLY A 176 -10.07 -14.89 8.40
C GLY A 176 -8.94 -13.89 8.23
N VAL A 177 -8.25 -13.99 7.08
CA VAL A 177 -7.21 -13.04 6.67
C VAL A 177 -7.84 -11.87 5.95
N ALA A 178 -7.58 -10.65 6.42
CA ALA A 178 -7.92 -9.43 5.70
C ALA A 178 -6.74 -8.97 4.84
N PHE A 179 -7.02 -8.71 3.57
CA PHE A 179 -6.09 -8.13 2.60
C PHE A 179 -6.43 -6.66 2.40
N ILE A 180 -5.44 -5.79 2.39
CA ILE A 180 -5.62 -4.35 2.21
C ILE A 180 -4.73 -3.89 1.06
N VAL A 181 -5.28 -3.03 0.20
CA VAL A 181 -4.56 -2.29 -0.84
C VAL A 181 -4.77 -0.81 -0.56
N THR A 182 -3.67 -0.08 -0.33
CA THR A 182 -3.69 1.37 -0.18
C THR A 182 -2.88 1.99 -1.31
N GLY A 183 -3.42 3.00 -1.99
CA GLY A 183 -2.76 3.66 -3.11
C GLY A 183 -3.09 5.14 -3.20
N VAL A 184 -2.59 5.75 -4.26
CA VAL A 184 -2.66 7.21 -4.47
C VAL A 184 -3.04 7.58 -5.89
N THR A 185 -3.60 8.78 -6.05
CA THR A 185 -3.73 9.48 -7.33
C THR A 185 -2.73 10.64 -7.38
N THR A 186 -2.33 11.09 -8.57
CA THR A 186 -1.36 12.20 -8.72
C THR A 186 -1.82 13.20 -9.77
N ARG A 187 -1.65 14.51 -9.52
CA ARG A 187 -1.87 15.59 -10.50
C ARG A 187 -0.60 16.25 -11.05
N GLY A 188 0.56 15.63 -10.88
CA GLY A 188 1.84 16.15 -11.35
C GLY A 188 2.50 17.18 -10.42
N ASN A 189 1.91 17.47 -9.26
CA ASN A 189 2.61 18.23 -8.21
C ASN A 189 3.80 17.42 -7.69
N MET A 190 4.95 18.07 -7.49
CA MET A 190 6.17 17.41 -7.00
C MET A 190 6.86 18.25 -5.93
N ILE A 191 7.43 17.59 -4.93
CA ILE A 191 8.44 18.18 -4.05
C ILE A 191 9.67 18.50 -4.90
N ARG A 192 10.18 19.72 -4.73
CA ARG A 192 11.37 20.20 -5.42
C ARG A 192 12.54 20.31 -4.43
N ARG A 193 13.69 19.78 -4.81
CA ARG A 193 14.96 19.91 -4.07
C ARG A 193 16.02 20.39 -5.04
N ASN A 194 16.79 21.42 -4.69
CA ASN A 194 17.80 22.01 -5.56
C ASN A 194 17.24 22.37 -6.97
N ASN A 195 16.02 22.90 -7.00
CA ASN A 195 15.29 23.27 -8.22
C ASN A 195 14.97 22.10 -9.17
N GLN A 196 15.07 20.85 -8.71
CA GLN A 196 14.71 19.64 -9.46
C GLN A 196 13.48 18.97 -8.86
N ASP A 197 12.64 18.39 -9.70
CA ASP A 197 11.48 17.62 -9.26
C ASP A 197 11.93 16.25 -8.73
N ARG A 198 11.58 15.96 -7.48
CA ARG A 198 12.05 14.78 -6.76
C ARG A 198 10.92 13.79 -6.54
N VAL A 199 9.96 14.13 -5.68
CA VAL A 199 8.95 13.20 -5.19
C VAL A 199 7.58 13.73 -5.54
N ALA A 200 6.76 12.94 -6.24
CA ALA A 200 5.40 13.35 -6.56
C ALA A 200 4.54 13.46 -5.29
N ILE A 201 3.65 14.44 -5.28
CA ILE A 201 2.70 14.69 -4.20
C ILE A 201 1.35 14.12 -4.64
N PRO A 202 0.79 13.14 -3.91
CA PRO A 202 -0.55 12.63 -4.15
C PRO A 202 -1.60 13.73 -4.14
N GLU A 203 -2.58 13.64 -5.03
CA GLU A 203 -3.81 14.40 -4.88
C GLU A 203 -4.74 13.74 -3.87
N ASP A 204 -5.00 12.45 -4.03
CA ASP A 204 -5.88 11.68 -3.16
C ASP A 204 -5.16 10.43 -2.66
N LEU A 205 -5.59 9.98 -1.49
CA LEU A 205 -5.30 8.65 -0.98
C LEU A 205 -6.56 7.81 -1.01
N TRP A 206 -6.39 6.54 -1.35
CA TRP A 206 -7.45 5.55 -1.29
C TRP A 206 -6.97 4.28 -0.61
N SER A 207 -7.90 3.58 0.02
CA SER A 207 -7.64 2.29 0.66
C SER A 207 -8.85 1.38 0.48
N ALA A 208 -8.60 0.12 0.21
CA ALA A 208 -9.63 -0.90 0.10
C ALA A 208 -9.20 -2.14 0.86
N TYR A 209 -10.14 -2.81 1.52
CA TYR A 209 -9.90 -4.08 2.19
C TYR A 209 -10.83 -5.18 1.68
N CYS A 210 -10.37 -6.42 1.84
CA CYS A 210 -11.09 -7.65 1.53
C CYS A 210 -10.92 -8.66 2.67
N CYS A 211 -12.03 -9.12 3.23
CA CYS A 211 -12.11 -10.18 4.23
C CYS A 211 -13.36 -11.02 3.98
N THR A 212 -13.18 -12.21 3.39
CA THR A 212 -14.28 -13.10 2.99
C THR A 212 -14.88 -13.89 4.15
N ASP A 213 -14.10 -14.16 5.19
CA ASP A 213 -14.53 -14.80 6.43
C ASP A 213 -14.70 -13.76 7.54
N TYR A 214 -15.94 -13.37 7.80
CA TYR A 214 -16.29 -12.30 8.74
C TYR A 214 -17.53 -12.67 9.56
N ASP A 215 -17.74 -11.93 10.64
CA ASP A 215 -18.87 -12.15 11.54
C ASP A 215 -20.21 -11.76 10.90
N ARG A 216 -21.04 -12.77 10.61
CA ARG A 216 -22.39 -12.59 10.05
C ARG A 216 -23.39 -11.99 11.05
N ASN A 217 -23.07 -12.02 12.34
CA ASN A 217 -23.85 -11.44 13.43
C ASN A 217 -23.41 -10.01 13.78
N ALA A 218 -22.44 -9.44 13.06
CA ALA A 218 -22.04 -8.05 13.24
C ALA A 218 -23.25 -7.10 13.10
N PRO A 219 -23.24 -5.93 13.80
CA PRO A 219 -24.23 -4.87 13.61
C PRO A 219 -24.43 -4.53 12.14
N HIS A 220 -25.65 -4.17 11.75
CA HIS A 220 -26.01 -4.00 10.34
C HIS A 220 -25.11 -2.99 9.60
N ASP A 221 -24.82 -1.86 10.23
CA ASP A 221 -23.97 -0.77 9.74
C ASP A 221 -22.50 -1.19 9.52
N VAL A 222 -22.04 -2.23 10.21
CA VAL A 222 -20.74 -2.88 10.01
C VAL A 222 -20.85 -3.96 8.94
N ARG A 223 -21.89 -4.79 9.01
CA ARG A 223 -22.06 -5.97 8.16
C ARG A 223 -22.16 -5.63 6.68
N ILE A 224 -22.79 -4.50 6.34
CA ILE A 224 -22.85 -4.02 4.94
C ILE A 224 -21.48 -3.63 4.36
N ARG A 225 -20.44 -3.51 5.21
CA ARG A 225 -19.07 -3.17 4.81
C ARG A 225 -18.17 -4.39 4.65
N PHE A 226 -18.74 -5.60 4.66
CA PHE A 226 -18.05 -6.85 4.40
C PHE A 226 -18.73 -7.59 3.24
N PRO A 227 -17.99 -8.36 2.43
CA PRO A 227 -16.59 -8.78 2.65
C PRO A 227 -15.55 -7.71 2.28
N SER A 228 -15.92 -6.68 1.53
CA SER A 228 -14.99 -5.64 1.09
C SER A 228 -15.59 -4.25 1.15
N HIS A 229 -14.75 -3.26 1.42
CA HIS A 229 -15.12 -1.85 1.38
C HIS A 229 -13.88 -1.02 1.07
N ALA A 230 -14.11 0.22 0.65
CA ALA A 230 -13.07 1.18 0.32
C ALA A 230 -13.30 2.53 1.01
N ALA A 231 -12.27 3.38 0.96
CA ALA A 231 -12.38 4.79 1.22
C ALA A 231 -11.41 5.60 0.36
N MET A 232 -11.74 6.89 0.18
CA MET A 232 -10.91 7.85 -0.52
C MET A 232 -10.97 9.21 0.18
N ALA A 233 -9.86 9.95 0.15
CA ALA A 233 -9.77 11.29 0.74
C ALA A 233 -8.73 12.15 0.02
N LYS A 234 -8.98 13.46 -0.05
CA LYS A 234 -8.03 14.43 -0.59
C LYS A 234 -6.86 14.63 0.36
N ASN A 235 -5.65 14.57 -0.19
CA ASN A 235 -4.42 14.98 0.47
C ASN A 235 -4.35 16.51 0.54
N ALA A 236 -5.16 17.09 1.42
CA ALA A 236 -5.39 18.53 1.52
C ALA A 236 -5.46 18.98 2.98
N LYS A 237 -5.26 20.29 3.21
CA LYS A 237 -5.48 20.89 4.53
C LYS A 237 -6.97 21.02 4.86
N GLU A 238 -7.78 21.34 3.85
CA GLU A 238 -9.23 21.50 3.93
C GLU A 238 -9.92 20.58 2.91
N GLY A 239 -11.17 20.19 3.16
CA GLY A 239 -11.89 19.26 2.29
C GLY A 239 -11.28 17.86 2.25
N ASN A 240 -10.57 17.47 3.31
CA ASN A 240 -9.80 16.24 3.46
C ASN A 240 -10.57 15.13 4.20
N SER A 241 -11.90 15.22 4.19
CA SER A 241 -12.81 14.24 4.78
C SER A 241 -12.64 12.88 4.11
N VAL A 242 -12.68 11.82 4.90
CA VAL A 242 -12.61 10.44 4.39
C VAL A 242 -14.00 9.96 3.99
N HIS A 243 -14.15 9.61 2.72
CA HIS A 243 -15.38 9.09 2.14
C HIS A 243 -15.27 7.58 2.00
N GLU A 244 -16.05 6.82 2.77
CA GLU A 244 -16.14 5.36 2.64
C GLU A 244 -17.16 4.99 1.55
N MET A 245 -16.85 4.01 0.70
CA MET A 245 -17.68 3.55 -0.41
C MET A 245 -17.47 2.06 -0.75
N PRO A 246 -18.36 1.41 -1.52
CA PRO A 246 -18.08 0.09 -2.11
C PRO A 246 -16.81 0.11 -2.98
N VAL A 247 -16.10 -1.02 -3.04
CA VAL A 247 -14.84 -1.12 -3.82
C VAL A 247 -15.06 -0.80 -5.31
N GLN A 248 -16.20 -1.22 -5.86
CA GLN A 248 -16.56 -0.96 -7.26
C GLN A 248 -16.78 0.53 -7.53
N GLU A 249 -17.28 1.29 -6.55
CA GLU A 249 -17.41 2.74 -6.68
C GLU A 249 -16.03 3.40 -6.66
N LEU A 250 -15.12 2.95 -5.78
CA LEU A 250 -13.72 3.39 -5.82
C LEU A 250 -13.10 3.09 -7.19
N GLU A 251 -13.26 1.89 -7.73
CA GLU A 251 -12.73 1.53 -9.06
C GLU A 251 -13.23 2.45 -10.17
N ILE A 252 -14.50 2.87 -10.12
CA ILE A 252 -15.06 3.86 -11.07
C ILE A 252 -14.38 5.23 -10.90
N LEU A 253 -14.18 5.68 -9.66
CA LEU A 253 -13.48 6.96 -9.40
C LEU A 253 -12.02 6.92 -9.84
N LEU A 254 -11.32 5.80 -9.62
CA LEU A 254 -9.93 5.63 -10.05
C LEU A 254 -9.80 5.61 -11.58
N LYS A 255 -10.73 4.99 -12.31
CA LYS A 255 -10.79 5.05 -13.79
C LYS A 255 -10.91 6.48 -14.34
N ASN A 256 -11.51 7.39 -13.58
CA ASN A 256 -11.67 8.79 -13.97
C ASN A 256 -10.49 9.69 -13.56
N SER A 257 -9.63 9.23 -12.64
CA SER A 257 -8.58 10.05 -12.02
C SER A 257 -7.15 9.54 -12.28
N MET A 258 -7.01 8.30 -12.74
CA MET A 258 -5.73 7.66 -13.04
C MET A 258 -5.71 7.14 -14.48
N ASP A 259 -4.52 7.00 -15.05
CA ASP A 259 -4.31 6.34 -16.34
C ASP A 259 -4.35 4.81 -16.17
N VAL A 260 -5.56 4.27 -16.11
CA VAL A 260 -5.83 2.84 -15.86
C VAL A 260 -6.80 2.29 -16.91
N ASP A 261 -6.74 0.99 -17.14
CA ASP A 261 -7.64 0.27 -18.04
C ASP A 261 -9.09 0.30 -17.54
N GLN A 262 -10.04 0.18 -18.48
CA GLN A 262 -11.46 0.00 -18.18
C GLN A 262 -11.73 -1.27 -17.36
N ASN A 263 -10.84 -2.26 -17.43
CA ASN A 263 -10.88 -3.49 -16.65
C ASN A 263 -10.24 -3.38 -15.25
N LEU A 264 -9.93 -2.17 -14.75
CA LEU A 264 -9.40 -1.98 -13.39
C LEU A 264 -10.22 -2.76 -12.37
N GLN A 265 -9.53 -3.61 -11.62
CA GLN A 265 -10.09 -4.38 -10.51
C GLN A 265 -9.05 -4.49 -9.39
N ILE A 266 -9.41 -4.05 -8.18
CA ILE A 266 -8.51 -4.02 -7.02
C ILE A 266 -8.32 -5.43 -6.42
N PHE A 267 -9.42 -6.16 -6.22
CA PHE A 267 -9.40 -7.52 -5.67
C PHE A 267 -9.89 -8.52 -6.69
N TYR A 268 -9.17 -9.64 -6.84
CA TYR A 268 -9.60 -10.75 -7.69
C TYR A 268 -11.06 -11.12 -7.42
N ASP A 269 -11.83 -11.22 -8.51
CA ASP A 269 -13.26 -11.57 -8.48
C ASP A 269 -14.07 -10.75 -7.46
N ASN A 270 -13.74 -9.46 -7.32
CA ASN A 270 -14.41 -8.52 -6.41
C ASN A 270 -14.48 -8.99 -4.94
N CYS A 271 -13.43 -9.67 -4.46
CA CYS A 271 -13.40 -10.23 -3.10
C CYS A 271 -14.53 -11.26 -2.83
N ILE A 272 -14.99 -11.96 -3.86
CA ILE A 272 -15.92 -13.06 -3.70
C ILE A 272 -15.12 -14.32 -3.34
N SER A 273 -15.52 -15.01 -2.28
CA SER A 273 -14.92 -16.31 -1.96
C SER A 273 -15.30 -17.31 -3.05
N PRO A 274 -14.35 -18.05 -3.64
CA PRO A 274 -14.68 -19.14 -4.54
C PRO A 274 -15.57 -20.12 -3.80
N SER A 275 -16.63 -20.57 -4.48
CA SER A 275 -17.56 -21.53 -3.91
C SER A 275 -16.80 -22.79 -3.48
N PRO A 276 -17.02 -23.35 -2.28
CA PRO A 276 -16.42 -24.62 -1.88
C PRO A 276 -16.95 -25.81 -2.70
N LEU A 277 -18.00 -25.59 -3.50
CA LEU A 277 -18.56 -26.59 -4.40
C LEU A 277 -17.79 -26.59 -5.73
N PRO A 278 -17.38 -27.77 -6.22
CA PRO A 278 -16.79 -27.89 -7.55
C PRO A 278 -17.74 -27.37 -8.64
N MET A 279 -17.18 -26.75 -9.68
CA MET A 279 -17.89 -26.17 -10.83
C MET A 279 -18.96 -27.07 -11.48
N TYR A 280 -18.86 -28.40 -11.34
CA TYR A 280 -19.81 -29.35 -11.92
C TYR A 280 -21.17 -29.45 -11.18
N LEU A 281 -21.33 -28.82 -10.01
CA LEU A 281 -22.60 -28.81 -9.26
C LEU A 281 -23.39 -27.50 -9.38
N GLN A 282 -22.91 -26.51 -10.14
CA GLN A 282 -23.57 -25.20 -10.29
C GLN A 282 -24.68 -25.17 -11.36
N HIS A 283 -24.90 -26.25 -12.12
CA HIS A 283 -25.91 -26.32 -13.19
C HIS A 283 -27.06 -27.30 -12.91
N THR A 284 -27.42 -27.50 -11.66
CA THR A 284 -28.58 -28.35 -11.34
C THR A 284 -29.44 -27.76 -10.25
N ILE A 285 -30.04 -26.60 -10.53
CA ILE A 285 -31.36 -26.18 -10.01
C ILE A 285 -32.05 -25.39 -11.12
#